data_AF-A0A0D2PR64-F1
#
_entry.id   AF-A0A0D2PR64-F1
#
_cell.length_a   1.000
_cell.length_b   1.000
_cell.length_c   1.000
_cell.angle_alpha   90.00
_cell.angle_beta   90.00
_cell.angle_gamma   90.00
#
_symmetry.space_group_name_H-M   'P 1'
#
loop_
_entity.id
_entity.type
_entity.pdbx_description
1 polymer ?
#
loop_
_entity_poly.entity_id
_entity_poly.type
_entity_poly.pdbx_seq_one_letter_code
_entity_poly.pdbx_strand_id
1 'polypeptide(L)'
;MDCPICLERLKAAAFSLTCGHLFHRGCVEAVIYAALVWNARVVVCPTCRAPSTPDFSPTGIRKIFVGDESEGAIAAESKTLQDLRRQLREAETKIATQSRLLDLQAQKLREKEDELRWFTEPFNEDRSSSLPVGDGADLNALVELAETLEEDGTLDLYIGQIHV
;
A
#
# COMPACT_ATOMS: atom_id res chain seq x y z
N MET A 1 39.73 9.01 4.11
CA MET A 1 39.67 10.18 5.02
C MET A 1 39.21 9.68 6.38
N ASP A 2 39.85 10.17 7.44
CA ASP A 2 39.59 9.74 8.83
C ASP A 2 38.88 10.85 9.61
N CYS A 3 38.06 10.47 10.58
CA CYS A 3 37.39 11.43 11.44
C CYS A 3 38.40 12.00 12.45
N PRO A 4 38.57 13.33 12.55
CA PRO A 4 39.54 13.92 13.46
C PRO A 4 39.12 13.87 14.95
N ILE A 5 37.91 13.39 15.27
CA ILE A 5 37.43 13.25 16.66
C ILE A 5 37.78 11.86 17.21
N CYS A 6 37.41 10.78 16.53
CA CYS A 6 37.67 9.41 16.99
C CYS A 6 38.87 8.73 16.30
N LEU A 7 39.46 9.37 15.29
CA LEU A 7 40.57 8.87 14.48
C LEU A 7 40.27 7.60 13.68
N GLU A 8 39.00 7.20 13.56
CA GLU A 8 38.58 6.09 12.71
C GLU A 8 38.26 6.54 11.28
N ARG A 9 38.39 5.61 10.32
CA ARG A 9 38.08 5.87 8.91
C ARG A 9 36.59 6.21 8.72
N LEU A 10 36.32 7.26 7.95
CA LEU A 10 34.95 7.60 7.55
C LEU A 10 34.38 6.49 6.67
N LYS A 11 33.16 6.06 6.98
CA LYS A 11 32.43 5.01 6.23
C LYS A 11 31.62 5.64 5.08
N ALA A 12 30.61 4.94 4.57
CA ALA A 12 29.76 5.37 3.46
C ALA A 12 29.16 6.79 3.59
N ALA A 13 28.93 7.28 4.82
CA ALA A 13 28.45 8.63 5.07
C ALA A 13 29.30 9.34 6.14
N ALA A 14 29.60 10.61 5.89
CA ALA A 14 30.20 11.57 6.80
C ALA A 14 29.30 12.78 6.97
N PHE A 15 29.54 13.57 8.01
CA PHE A 15 28.80 14.78 8.32
C PHE A 15 29.76 15.95 8.27
N SER A 16 29.41 16.96 7.48
CA SER A 16 30.16 18.19 7.33
C SER A 16 29.53 19.29 8.14
N LEU A 17 30.35 19.98 8.93
CA LEU A 17 29.98 21.29 9.47
C LEU A 17 29.99 22.35 8.35
N THR A 18 29.56 23.57 8.66
CA THR A 18 29.51 24.68 7.67
C THR A 18 30.87 24.98 7.05
N CYS A 19 31.95 24.71 7.80
CA CYS A 19 33.34 24.88 7.37
C CYS A 19 33.89 23.78 6.45
N GLY A 20 33.13 22.72 6.15
CA GLY A 20 33.56 21.66 5.22
C GLY A 20 34.33 20.48 5.85
N HIS A 21 34.68 20.54 7.13
CA HIS A 21 35.36 19.42 7.80
C HIS A 21 34.40 18.26 8.07
N LEU A 22 34.89 17.03 7.86
CA LEU A 22 34.09 15.81 7.88
C LEU A 22 34.28 15.00 9.16
N PHE A 23 33.17 14.46 9.67
CA PHE A 23 33.14 13.71 10.91
C PHE A 23 32.13 12.54 10.82
N HIS A 24 32.21 11.55 11.72
CA HIS A 24 31.11 10.58 11.86
C HIS A 24 29.89 11.23 12.49
N ARG A 25 28.71 10.64 12.23
CA ARG A 25 27.44 11.08 12.82
C ARG A 25 27.50 11.21 14.33
N GLY A 26 27.91 10.14 15.02
CA GLY A 26 27.94 10.10 16.48
C GLY A 26 28.93 11.12 17.07
N CYS A 27 30.05 11.37 16.38
CA CYS A 27 31.01 12.38 16.82
C CYS A 27 30.42 13.80 16.71
N VAL A 28 29.67 14.10 15.64
CA VAL A 28 28.98 15.39 15.51
C VAL A 28 27.87 15.53 16.55
N GLU A 29 27.06 14.49 16.75
CA GLU A 29 26.01 14.47 17.78
C GLU A 29 26.59 14.71 19.18
N ALA A 30 27.74 14.14 19.51
CA ALA A 30 28.43 14.38 20.77
C ALA A 30 28.87 15.85 20.93
N VAL A 31 29.37 16.48 19.85
CA VAL A 31 29.74 17.90 19.87
C VAL A 31 28.50 18.80 20.04
N ILE A 32 27.40 18.49 19.35
CA ILE A 32 26.11 19.20 19.52
C ILE A 32 25.64 19.06 20.97
N TYR A 33 25.64 17.84 21.50
CA TYR A 33 25.21 17.57 22.86
C TYR A 33 26.05 18.36 23.89
N ALA A 34 27.37 18.37 23.74
CA ALA A 34 28.26 19.16 24.60
C ALA A 34 27.95 20.66 24.54
N ALA A 35 27.69 21.21 23.35
CA ALA A 35 27.30 22.60 23.17
C ALA A 35 25.97 22.91 23.89
N LEU A 36 24.98 22.01 23.80
CA LEU A 36 23.69 22.17 24.48
C LEU A 36 23.83 22.13 26.01
N VAL A 37 24.62 21.19 26.56
CA VAL A 37 24.87 21.11 28.01
C VAL A 37 25.50 22.40 28.53
N TRP A 38 26.33 23.06 27.72
CA TRP A 38 26.98 24.32 28.07
C TRP A 38 26.15 25.56 27.70
N ASN A 39 24.89 25.38 27.32
CA ASN A 39 23.96 26.43 26.90
C ASN A 39 24.51 27.32 25.76
N ALA A 40 25.33 26.73 24.89
CA ALA A 40 25.88 27.40 23.72
C ALA A 40 24.88 27.36 22.55
N ARG A 41 24.71 28.51 21.88
CA ARG A 41 23.81 28.65 20.71
C ARG A 41 24.44 28.14 19.41
N VAL A 42 25.73 27.88 19.41
CA VAL A 42 26.51 27.47 18.23
C VAL A 42 27.38 26.27 18.58
N VAL A 43 27.60 25.43 17.57
CA VAL A 43 28.58 24.35 17.61
C VAL A 43 29.88 24.85 16.99
N VAL A 44 31.00 24.57 17.65
CA VAL A 44 32.32 24.97 17.17
C VAL A 44 33.01 23.75 16.56
N CYS A 45 33.52 23.92 15.33
CA CYS A 45 34.26 22.87 14.66
C CYS A 45 35.51 22.47 15.46
N PRO A 46 35.70 21.19 15.82
CA PRO A 46 36.90 20.75 16.55
C PRO A 46 38.21 20.96 15.79
N THR A 47 38.16 21.03 14.46
CA THR A 47 39.35 21.17 13.61
C THR A 47 39.78 22.62 13.39
N CYS A 48 38.84 23.51 13.03
CA CYS A 48 39.16 24.90 12.66
C CYS A 48 38.50 25.97 13.54
N ARG A 49 37.72 25.55 14.54
CA ARG A 49 36.97 26.44 15.46
C ARG A 49 35.96 27.36 14.79
N ALA A 50 35.61 27.14 13.52
CA ALA A 50 34.54 27.87 12.87
C ALA A 50 33.18 27.54 13.53
N PRO A 51 32.31 28.54 13.74
CA PRO A 51 30.98 28.31 14.27
C PRO A 51 30.07 27.70 13.20
N SER A 52 29.17 26.84 13.66
CA SER A 52 28.13 26.18 12.86
C SER A 52 26.83 26.14 13.66
N THR A 53 25.72 26.13 12.95
CA THR A 53 24.41 25.94 13.57
C THR A 53 24.25 24.48 14.02
N PRO A 54 23.65 24.21 15.20
CA PRO A 54 23.58 22.88 15.81
C PRO A 54 22.45 22.00 15.24
N ASP A 55 22.14 22.13 13.95
CA ASP A 55 21.01 21.50 13.30
C ASP A 55 21.41 20.73 12.04
N PHE A 56 20.74 19.61 11.78
CA PHE A 56 20.92 18.80 10.57
C PHE A 56 20.13 19.37 9.38
N SER A 57 20.28 20.66 9.12
CA SER A 57 19.68 21.33 7.97
C SER A 57 20.68 21.51 6.83
N PRO A 58 20.22 21.82 5.60
CA PRO A 58 21.11 22.14 4.49
C PRO A 58 22.04 23.34 4.77
N THR A 59 21.60 24.27 5.61
CA THR A 59 22.36 25.47 6.02
C THR A 59 23.31 25.22 7.20
N GLY A 60 23.11 24.13 7.94
CA GLY A 60 23.92 23.73 9.08
C GLY A 60 24.80 22.52 8.76
N ILE A 61 24.51 21.43 9.46
CA ILE A 61 25.28 20.19 9.42
C ILE A 61 24.76 19.32 8.27
N ARG A 62 25.60 19.14 7.25
CA ARG A 62 25.23 18.40 6.03
C ARG A 62 25.71 16.96 6.07
N LYS A 63 24.88 16.03 5.63
CA LYS A 63 25.29 14.65 5.35
C LYS A 63 25.95 14.58 3.97
N ILE A 64 27.14 14.01 3.91
CA ILE A 64 27.92 13.79 2.69
C ILE A 64 28.16 12.29 2.56
N PHE A 65 27.90 11.74 1.38
CA PHE A 65 28.23 10.35 1.07
C PHE A 65 29.66 10.31 0.54
N VAL A 66 30.54 9.52 1.20
CA VAL A 66 32.00 9.48 0.94
C VAL A 66 32.39 8.12 0.31
N GLY A 67 31.43 7.35 -0.19
CA GLY A 67 31.62 5.93 -0.51
C GLY A 67 32.24 5.60 -1.87
N ASP A 68 33.37 4.89 -1.80
CA ASP A 68 33.98 4.03 -2.84
C ASP A 68 33.22 2.69 -3.04
N GLU A 69 32.20 2.37 -2.24
CA GLU A 69 31.36 1.16 -2.40
C GLU A 69 30.28 1.32 -3.49
N SER A 70 30.29 2.46 -4.17
CA SER A 70 29.22 2.93 -5.03
C SER A 70 29.19 2.19 -6.38
N GLU A 71 30.30 1.91 -7.04
CA GLU A 71 30.22 1.37 -8.41
C GLU A 71 29.64 -0.06 -8.47
N GLY A 72 30.09 -0.96 -7.60
CA GLY A 72 29.60 -2.34 -7.56
C GLY A 72 28.16 -2.46 -7.04
N ALA A 73 27.84 -1.73 -5.97
CA ALA A 73 26.50 -1.72 -5.39
C ALA A 73 25.49 -1.01 -6.30
N ILE A 74 25.85 0.13 -6.90
CA ILE A 74 24.99 0.84 -7.86
C ILE A 74 24.79 -0.01 -9.12
N ALA A 75 25.80 -0.73 -9.61
CA ALA A 75 25.63 -1.63 -10.76
C ALA A 75 24.67 -2.79 -10.44
N ALA A 76 24.81 -3.42 -9.27
CA ALA A 76 23.93 -4.50 -8.83
C ALA A 76 22.48 -4.00 -8.61
N GLU A 77 22.32 -2.83 -7.99
CA GLU A 77 21.02 -2.22 -7.75
C GLU A 77 20.37 -1.73 -9.05
N SER A 78 21.16 -1.18 -9.97
CA SER A 78 20.71 -0.80 -11.32
C SER A 78 20.21 -2.01 -12.12
N LYS A 79 20.94 -3.14 -12.07
CA LYS A 79 20.49 -4.40 -12.68
C LYS A 79 19.16 -4.86 -12.08
N THR A 80 19.05 -4.83 -10.75
CA THR A 80 17.83 -5.22 -10.02
C THR A 80 16.63 -4.35 -10.41
N LEU A 81 16.83 -3.03 -10.54
CA LEU A 81 15.81 -2.09 -11.00
C LEU A 81 15.40 -2.35 -12.45
N GLN A 82 16.33 -2.71 -13.34
CA GLN A 82 16.00 -3.09 -14.71
C GLN A 82 15.17 -4.38 -14.76
N ASP A 83 15.50 -5.37 -13.93
CA ASP A 83 14.75 -6.62 -13.82
C ASP A 83 13.33 -6.38 -13.30
N LEU A 84 13.16 -5.56 -12.25
CA LEU A 84 11.85 -5.18 -11.74
C LEU A 84 11.02 -4.42 -12.79
N ARG A 85 11.63 -3.50 -13.56
CA ARG A 85 10.96 -2.80 -14.66
C ARG A 85 10.52 -3.74 -15.78
N ARG A 86 11.26 -4.81 -16.03
CA ARG A 86 10.86 -5.85 -16.98
C ARG A 86 9.65 -6.62 -16.45
N GLN A 87 9.69 -7.08 -15.20
CA GLN A 87 8.58 -7.78 -14.58
C GLN A 87 7.30 -6.95 -14.54
N LEU A 88 7.41 -5.64 -14.26
CA LEU A 88 6.26 -4.75 -14.25
C LEU A 88 5.58 -4.69 -15.63
N ARG A 89 6.34 -4.53 -16.71
CA ARG A 89 5.80 -4.54 -18.07
C ARG A 89 5.14 -5.87 -18.43
N GLU A 90 5.75 -6.99 -18.04
CA GLU A 90 5.14 -8.31 -18.23
C GLU A 90 3.81 -8.45 -17.47
N ALA A 91 3.75 -8.00 -16.23
CA ALA A 91 2.52 -8.00 -15.43
C ALA A 91 1.44 -7.10 -16.05
N GLU A 92 1.79 -5.90 -16.51
CA GLU A 92 0.87 -4.99 -17.20
C GLU A 92 0.27 -5.63 -18.46
N THR A 93 1.08 -6.29 -19.27
CA THR A 93 0.56 -7.00 -20.45
C THR A 93 -0.37 -8.14 -20.07
N LYS A 94 -0.05 -8.92 -19.04
CA LYS A 94 -0.92 -10.00 -18.53
C LYS A 94 -2.26 -9.45 -18.06
N ILE A 95 -2.26 -8.38 -17.26
CA ILE A 95 -3.48 -7.70 -16.79
C ILE A 95 -4.30 -7.21 -17.99
N ALA A 96 -3.68 -6.58 -18.98
CA ALA A 96 -4.38 -6.11 -20.17
C ALA A 96 -5.03 -7.27 -20.96
N THR A 97 -4.34 -8.41 -21.08
CA THR A 97 -4.93 -9.61 -21.73
C THR A 97 -6.08 -10.21 -20.92
N GLN A 98 -5.95 -10.28 -19.59
CA GLN A 98 -7.00 -10.79 -18.72
C GLN A 98 -8.24 -9.89 -18.74
N SER A 99 -8.05 -8.57 -18.73
CA SER A 99 -9.15 -7.60 -18.85
C SER A 99 -9.95 -7.83 -20.13
N ARG A 100 -9.27 -7.97 -21.28
CA ARG A 100 -9.95 -8.25 -22.56
C ARG A 100 -10.74 -9.56 -22.54
N LEU A 101 -10.22 -10.59 -21.87
CA LEU A 101 -10.92 -11.87 -21.74
C LEU A 101 -12.19 -11.73 -20.88
N LEU A 102 -12.11 -10.97 -19.79
CA LEU A 102 -13.27 -10.68 -18.94
C LEU A 102 -14.33 -9.88 -19.70
N ASP A 103 -13.92 -8.89 -20.50
CA ASP A 103 -14.84 -8.12 -21.34
C ASP A 103 -15.61 -9.01 -22.34
N LEU A 104 -14.89 -9.95 -22.98
CA LEU A 104 -15.50 -10.93 -23.88
C LEU A 104 -16.44 -11.88 -23.16
N GLN A 105 -16.08 -12.33 -21.95
CA GLN A 105 -16.97 -13.17 -21.13
C GLN A 105 -18.23 -12.41 -20.70
N ALA A 106 -18.09 -11.14 -20.29
CA ALA A 106 -19.20 -10.29 -19.93
C ALA A 106 -20.14 -10.03 -21.14
N GLN A 107 -19.59 -9.88 -22.34
CA GLN A 107 -20.40 -9.77 -23.57
C GLN A 107 -21.21 -11.05 -23.82
N LYS A 108 -20.57 -12.22 -23.73
CA LYS A 108 -21.27 -13.51 -23.90
C LYS A 108 -22.38 -13.71 -22.87
N LEU A 109 -22.16 -13.29 -21.62
CA LEU A 109 -23.19 -13.34 -20.58
C LEU A 109 -24.38 -12.46 -20.94
N ARG A 110 -24.16 -11.23 -21.40
CA ARG A 110 -25.24 -10.34 -21.87
C ARG A 110 -26.02 -10.95 -23.03
N GLU A 111 -25.33 -11.52 -24.03
CA GLU A 111 -26.01 -12.21 -25.14
C GLU A 111 -26.88 -13.37 -24.66
N LYS A 112 -26.41 -14.14 -23.66
CA LYS A 112 -27.21 -15.22 -23.05
C LYS A 112 -28.37 -14.70 -22.19
N GLU A 113 -28.19 -13.60 -21.48
CA GLU A 113 -29.27 -12.94 -20.74
C GLU A 113 -30.36 -12.44 -21.70
N ASP A 114 -29.98 -11.84 -22.83
CA ASP A 114 -30.91 -11.38 -23.86
C ASP A 114 -31.65 -12.57 -24.53
N GLU A 115 -30.94 -13.66 -24.84
CA GLU A 115 -31.55 -14.90 -25.32
C GLU A 115 -32.60 -15.44 -24.34
N LEU A 116 -32.25 -15.55 -23.05
CA LEU A 116 -33.16 -16.01 -22.00
C LEU A 116 -34.36 -15.07 -21.85
N ARG A 117 -34.14 -13.76 -21.89
CA ARG A 117 -35.18 -12.75 -21.81
C ARG A 117 -36.20 -12.92 -22.94
N TRP A 118 -35.75 -13.08 -24.18
CA TRP A 118 -36.60 -13.35 -25.34
C TRP A 118 -37.48 -14.60 -25.16
N PHE A 119 -36.96 -15.66 -24.52
CA PHE A 119 -37.77 -16.85 -24.23
C PHE A 119 -38.81 -16.63 -23.11
N THR A 120 -38.54 -15.73 -22.16
CA THR A 120 -39.43 -15.51 -21.00
C THR A 120 -40.53 -14.46 -21.22
N GLU A 121 -40.31 -13.46 -22.07
CA GLU A 121 -41.28 -12.37 -22.30
C GLU A 121 -42.65 -12.85 -22.82
N PRO A 122 -42.76 -13.77 -23.81
CA PRO A 122 -44.06 -14.21 -24.34
C PRO A 122 -44.95 -14.93 -23.29
N PHE A 123 -44.35 -15.62 -22.33
CA PHE A 123 -45.09 -16.38 -21.32
C PHE A 123 -45.67 -15.51 -20.20
N ASN A 124 -45.14 -14.29 -20.01
CA ASN A 124 -45.64 -13.35 -19.00
C ASN A 124 -46.83 -12.51 -19.50
N GLU A 125 -46.89 -12.19 -20.80
CA GLU A 125 -47.99 -11.42 -21.36
C GLU A 125 -49.31 -12.21 -21.35
N ASP A 126 -49.29 -13.52 -21.63
CA ASP A 126 -50.49 -14.37 -21.60
C ASP A 126 -51.06 -14.57 -20.18
N ARG A 127 -50.19 -14.65 -19.16
CA ARG A 127 -50.61 -14.80 -17.75
C ARG A 127 -51.27 -13.54 -17.16
N SER A 128 -51.04 -12.38 -17.77
CA SER A 128 -51.61 -11.09 -17.33
C SER A 128 -53.11 -10.98 -17.60
N SER A 129 -53.68 -11.88 -18.42
CA SER A 129 -55.07 -11.81 -18.87
C SER A 129 -56.02 -12.84 -18.25
N SER A 130 -55.52 -13.81 -17.45
CA SER A 130 -56.33 -14.98 -17.08
C SER A 130 -56.23 -15.45 -15.62
N LEU A 131 -56.01 -14.55 -14.65
CA LEU A 131 -56.25 -14.88 -13.24
C LEU A 131 -57.05 -13.75 -12.56
N PRO A 132 -58.24 -14.05 -12.00
CA PRO A 132 -58.86 -13.13 -11.05
C PRO A 132 -57.89 -13.00 -9.87
N VAL A 133 -57.41 -11.78 -9.66
CA VAL A 133 -56.78 -11.39 -8.40
C VAL A 133 -57.85 -11.57 -7.34
N GLY A 134 -57.85 -12.72 -6.66
CA GLY A 134 -58.56 -12.88 -5.41
C GLY A 134 -57.96 -11.87 -4.44
N ASP A 135 -58.80 -10.97 -3.95
CA ASP A 135 -58.44 -9.92 -3.02
C ASP A 135 -57.56 -10.46 -1.88
N GLY A 136 -56.37 -9.86 -1.74
CA GLY A 136 -55.66 -9.72 -0.47
C GLY A 136 -55.49 -10.98 0.36
N ALA A 137 -54.62 -11.89 -0.06
CA ALA A 137 -53.81 -12.58 0.94
C ALA A 137 -52.82 -11.56 1.49
N ASP A 138 -53.15 -11.00 2.65
CA ASP A 138 -52.40 -10.00 3.38
C ASP A 138 -50.99 -10.51 3.65
N LEU A 139 -50.01 -10.09 2.84
CA LEU A 139 -48.61 -10.45 3.02
C LEU A 139 -48.06 -9.99 4.38
N ASN A 140 -48.70 -9.01 5.03
CA ASN A 140 -48.38 -8.65 6.41
C ASN A 140 -48.74 -9.76 7.41
N ALA A 141 -49.77 -10.57 7.16
CA ALA A 141 -50.14 -11.68 8.04
C ALA A 141 -49.14 -12.86 7.95
N LEU A 142 -48.44 -13.01 6.81
CA LEU A 142 -47.37 -14.01 6.67
C LEU A 142 -46.05 -13.53 7.30
N VAL A 143 -45.81 -12.23 7.34
CA VAL A 143 -44.66 -11.63 8.06
C VAL A 143 -44.88 -11.69 9.58
N GLU A 144 -46.09 -11.44 10.08
CA GLU A 144 -46.43 -11.60 11.51
C GLU A 144 -46.34 -13.06 11.99
N LEU A 145 -46.62 -14.04 11.13
CA LEU A 145 -46.43 -15.48 11.43
C LEU A 145 -44.96 -15.91 11.43
N ALA A 146 -44.08 -15.21 10.71
CA ALA A 146 -42.65 -15.50 10.71
C ALA A 146 -41.94 -14.91 11.93
N GLU A 147 -42.37 -13.73 12.41
CA GLU A 147 -41.80 -13.09 13.60
C GLU A 147 -42.21 -13.78 14.91
N THR A 148 -43.37 -14.45 14.95
CA THR A 148 -43.81 -15.22 16.12
C THR A 148 -43.15 -16.60 16.26
N LEU A 149 -42.43 -17.07 15.24
CA LEU A 149 -41.68 -18.34 15.28
C LEU A 149 -40.22 -18.19 15.73
N GLU A 150 -39.71 -16.96 15.92
CA GLU A 150 -38.36 -16.73 16.47
C GLU A 150 -38.30 -16.69 18.00
N GLU A 151 -39.44 -16.54 18.70
CA GLU A 151 -39.46 -16.45 20.17
C GLU A 151 -39.52 -17.82 20.89
N ASP A 152 -39.98 -18.88 20.22
CA ASP A 152 -39.96 -20.25 20.75
C ASP A 152 -38.76 -21.03 20.19
N GLY A 153 -37.57 -20.66 20.68
CA GLY A 153 -36.26 -21.19 20.26
C GLY A 153 -36.13 -22.71 20.22
N THR A 154 -36.53 -23.32 19.10
CA THR A 154 -36.24 -24.71 18.74
C THR A 154 -36.04 -24.85 17.22
N LEU A 155 -35.00 -24.19 16.69
CA LEU A 155 -34.40 -24.57 15.41
C LEU A 155 -33.22 -25.50 15.67
N ASP A 156 -33.55 -26.73 16.07
CA ASP A 156 -32.59 -27.84 16.05
C ASP A 156 -32.32 -28.24 14.58
N LEU A 157 -31.13 -27.86 14.12
CA LEU A 157 -30.23 -28.65 13.26
C LEU A 157 -30.88 -29.78 12.44
N TYR A 158 -31.11 -29.51 11.15
CA TYR A 158 -31.04 -30.54 10.11
C TYR A 158 -30.12 -30.07 8.98
N ILE A 159 -28.81 -30.14 9.24
CA ILE A 159 -27.81 -30.26 8.18
C ILE A 159 -27.89 -31.72 7.70
N GLY A 160 -28.65 -31.95 6.64
CA GLY A 160 -28.69 -33.21 5.91
C GLY A 160 -27.98 -33.06 4.57
N GLN A 161 -26.73 -33.51 4.52
CA GLN A 161 -25.93 -33.65 3.31
C GLN A 161 -26.69 -34.42 2.22
N ILE A 162 -26.84 -33.83 1.03
CA ILE A 162 -27.03 -34.58 -0.22
C ILE A 162 -25.77 -34.37 -1.04
N HIS A 163 -24.89 -35.36 -0.96
CA HIS A 163 -23.86 -35.62 -1.97
C HIS A 163 -24.54 -36.20 -3.21
N VAL A 164 -24.33 -35.57 -4.36
CA VAL A 164 -24.18 -36.23 -5.66
C VAL A 164 -22.96 -35.62 -6.34
#